data_AF-A0A0K0X6D1-F1
#
_entry.id   AF-A0A0K0X6D1-F1
#
_cell.length_a   1.000
_cell.length_b   1.000
_cell.length_c   1.000
_cell.angle_alpha   90.00
_cell.angle_beta   90.00
_cell.angle_gamma   90.00
#
_symmetry.space_group_name_H-M   'P 1'
#
loop_
_entity.id
_entity.type
_entity.pdbx_description
1 polymer ?
#
loop_
_entity_poly.entity_id
_entity_poly.type
_entity_poly.pdbx_seq_one_letter_code
_entity_poly.pdbx_strand_id
1 'polypeptide(L)'
;MTTIDGSTSVGVRRIVAVLLATLVMSCGAAPSDEAETPAAAEITVLPEVTVERFDYAAGDSEQNWADLYLPAGPQEIDSIPLVVLIHGGAWQDKLGADVFDGLARELADRGMAVYNIEYRRVGSGGGWPTTFRDVANALDHVVEVDKKYPQLTVDDELVVGHSAGAQLAVWAGTRHKLRDDEVGSRPAFRPTRVVSLAGPLDMVYAAEHGDHHIVRVLGGSPTEVPARYASVDPIQNIDPEVPVLALHGTRDTVVSPENSKRYVAAVKQQGGRAAVKMLAGDNHTSIVSTRSPNHAEVLRAITSTSQTDLDDLLTE
;
A
#
# COMPACT_ATOMS: atom_id res chain seq x y z
N MET A 1 -16.80 -72.15 19.89
CA MET A 1 -16.21 -72.30 21.22
C MET A 1 -16.47 -71.00 21.95
N THR A 2 -17.39 -71.07 22.91
CA THR A 2 -17.75 -70.07 23.93
C THR A 2 -18.36 -68.73 23.47
N THR A 3 -19.67 -68.79 23.21
CA THR A 3 -20.69 -67.79 23.57
C THR A 3 -20.94 -67.77 25.09
N ILE A 4 -21.58 -66.70 25.60
CA ILE A 4 -22.55 -66.59 26.74
C ILE A 4 -22.66 -65.07 27.07
N ASP A 5 -23.72 -64.35 26.68
CA ASP A 5 -25.03 -64.15 27.37
C ASP A 5 -24.86 -63.78 28.86
N GLY A 6 -25.45 -62.72 29.42
CA GLY A 6 -26.84 -62.31 29.34
C GLY A 6 -27.45 -62.34 30.75
N SER A 7 -28.32 -61.36 31.02
CA SER A 7 -29.51 -61.54 31.88
C SER A 7 -29.41 -61.36 33.42
N THR A 8 -30.12 -60.32 33.89
CA THR A 8 -31.19 -60.33 34.95
C THR A 8 -30.84 -60.69 36.41
N SER A 9 -31.55 -60.26 37.46
CA SER A 9 -32.56 -59.24 37.76
C SER A 9 -33.00 -59.43 39.23
N VAL A 10 -33.68 -58.41 39.76
CA VAL A 10 -34.72 -58.44 40.84
C VAL A 10 -34.27 -58.49 42.30
N GLY A 11 -34.80 -57.54 43.09
CA GLY A 11 -34.79 -57.63 44.56
C GLY A 11 -35.29 -56.44 45.41
N VAL A 12 -36.40 -55.80 45.06
CA VAL A 12 -37.45 -55.11 45.88
C VAL A 12 -37.11 -54.80 47.38
N ARG A 13 -37.26 -53.57 47.93
CA ARG A 13 -38.54 -53.02 48.47
C ARG A 13 -38.45 -51.59 49.07
N ARG A 14 -39.43 -50.77 48.65
CA ARG A 14 -40.32 -49.83 49.40
C ARG A 14 -39.71 -48.60 50.12
N ILE A 15 -40.25 -47.40 49.85
CA ILE A 15 -41.44 -46.79 50.48
C ILE A 15 -41.76 -45.48 49.72
N VAL A 16 -43.04 -45.27 49.44
CA VAL A 16 -43.62 -44.06 48.86
C VAL A 16 -43.92 -43.06 49.98
N ALA A 17 -43.52 -41.79 49.80
CA ALA A 17 -44.09 -40.66 50.52
C ALA A 17 -44.32 -39.52 49.53
N VAL A 18 -45.59 -39.26 49.23
CA VAL A 18 -46.06 -38.13 48.42
C VAL A 18 -46.23 -36.94 49.35
N LEU A 19 -45.53 -35.83 49.07
CA LEU A 19 -45.77 -34.53 49.69
C LEU A 19 -46.30 -33.59 48.59
N LEU A 20 -47.59 -33.26 48.68
CA LEU A 20 -48.20 -32.18 47.91
C LEU A 20 -47.63 -30.84 48.42
N ALA A 21 -46.94 -30.10 47.56
CA ALA A 21 -46.65 -28.69 47.77
C ALA A 21 -47.53 -27.87 46.82
N THR A 22 -48.45 -27.09 47.39
CA THR A 22 -49.26 -26.09 46.68
C THR A 22 -48.37 -24.96 46.18
N LEU A 23 -48.27 -24.80 44.86
CA LEU A 23 -47.56 -23.69 44.22
C LEU A 23 -48.49 -22.46 44.18
N VAL A 24 -48.10 -21.38 44.86
CA VAL A 24 -48.74 -20.07 44.73
C VAL A 24 -48.14 -19.39 43.50
N MET A 25 -48.94 -19.21 42.45
CA MET A 25 -48.57 -18.39 41.29
C MET A 25 -48.56 -16.91 41.69
N SER A 26 -47.37 -16.32 41.74
CA SER A 26 -47.17 -14.88 41.78
C SER A 26 -46.94 -14.40 40.34
N CYS A 27 -47.84 -13.57 39.81
CA CYS A 27 -47.63 -12.84 38.56
C CYS A 27 -46.57 -11.77 38.78
N GLY A 28 -45.31 -12.10 38.46
CA GLY A 28 -44.26 -11.10 38.25
C GLY A 28 -44.26 -10.68 36.78
N ALA A 29 -44.54 -9.41 36.50
CA ALA A 29 -44.31 -8.83 35.18
C ALA A 29 -42.80 -8.88 34.88
N ALA A 30 -42.43 -9.50 33.76
CA ALA A 30 -41.05 -9.47 33.27
C ALA A 30 -40.69 -8.03 32.87
N PRO A 31 -39.48 -7.54 33.19
CA PRO A 31 -39.01 -6.28 32.64
C PRO A 31 -38.85 -6.46 31.12
N SER A 32 -39.42 -5.54 30.36
CA SER A 32 -39.17 -5.41 28.94
C SER A 32 -37.71 -4.99 28.75
N ASP A 33 -36.88 -5.87 28.19
CA ASP A 33 -35.63 -5.47 27.56
C ASP A 33 -35.98 -4.58 26.36
N GLU A 34 -36.01 -3.27 26.58
CA GLU A 34 -35.88 -2.31 25.50
C GLU A 34 -34.48 -2.51 24.92
N ALA A 35 -34.41 -3.20 23.78
CA ALA A 35 -33.19 -3.25 22.99
C ALA A 35 -32.79 -1.80 22.68
N GLU A 36 -31.69 -1.34 23.29
CA GLU A 36 -31.04 -0.10 22.91
C GLU A 36 -30.74 -0.18 21.41
N THR A 37 -31.50 0.59 20.63
CA THR A 37 -31.16 0.89 19.24
C THR A 37 -29.73 1.43 19.27
N PRO A 38 -28.76 0.88 18.53
CA PRO A 38 -27.41 1.43 18.54
C PRO A 38 -27.54 2.89 18.15
N ALA A 39 -27.11 3.80 19.03
CA ALA A 39 -27.00 5.20 18.68
C ALA A 39 -26.16 5.26 17.41
N ALA A 40 -26.71 5.84 16.33
CA ALA A 40 -25.96 6.04 15.11
C ALA A 40 -24.66 6.75 15.49
N ALA A 41 -23.52 6.09 15.25
CA ALA A 41 -22.22 6.66 15.58
C ALA A 41 -22.12 8.03 14.91
N GLU A 42 -21.83 9.08 15.69
CA GLU A 42 -21.65 10.42 15.13
C GLU A 42 -20.47 10.38 14.15
N ILE A 43 -20.77 10.61 12.87
CA ILE A 43 -19.74 10.71 11.82
C ILE A 43 -18.90 11.96 12.11
N THR A 44 -17.60 11.77 12.28
CA THR A 44 -16.66 12.90 12.43
C THR A 44 -16.58 13.66 11.12
N VAL A 45 -16.59 14.99 11.16
CA VAL A 45 -16.45 15.84 9.97
C VAL A 45 -15.24 16.75 10.14
N LEU A 46 -14.27 16.64 9.23
CA LEU A 46 -13.08 17.50 9.23
C LEU A 46 -13.38 18.79 8.44
N PRO A 47 -13.10 19.98 8.99
CA PRO A 47 -13.39 21.24 8.31
C PRO A 47 -12.40 21.58 7.19
N GLU A 48 -11.21 21.00 7.23
CA GLU A 48 -10.12 21.21 6.28
C GLU A 48 -9.23 19.96 6.22
N VAL A 49 -8.29 19.91 5.27
CA VAL A 49 -7.29 18.85 5.20
C VAL A 49 -6.44 18.88 6.47
N THR A 50 -6.40 17.76 7.18
CA THR A 50 -5.55 17.60 8.37
C THR A 50 -4.31 16.81 8.02
N VAL A 51 -3.20 17.06 8.74
CA VAL A 51 -1.93 16.37 8.54
C VAL A 51 -1.43 15.83 9.87
N GLU A 52 -1.16 14.54 9.94
CA GLU A 52 -0.59 13.88 11.10
C GLU A 52 0.67 13.09 10.72
N ARG A 53 1.74 13.23 11.51
CA ARG A 53 2.99 12.52 11.30
C ARG A 53 3.04 11.21 12.07
N PHE A 54 3.47 10.15 11.40
CA PHE A 54 3.75 8.83 11.95
C PHE A 54 5.23 8.50 11.88
N ASP A 55 5.80 8.00 12.97
CA ASP A 55 7.10 7.32 12.94
C ASP A 55 6.87 5.83 12.70
N TYR A 56 7.15 5.35 11.48
CA TYR A 56 6.84 3.96 11.11
C TYR A 56 7.89 2.95 11.58
N ALA A 57 9.06 3.41 12.05
CA ALA A 57 10.11 2.54 12.56
C ALA A 57 10.92 3.23 13.67
N ALA A 58 11.28 2.45 14.69
CA ALA A 58 12.19 2.92 15.72
C ALA A 58 13.62 3.13 15.17
N GLY A 59 14.25 4.26 15.50
CA GLY A 59 15.69 4.46 15.32
C GLY A 59 16.09 5.84 14.80
N ASP A 60 15.38 6.36 13.79
CA ASP A 60 15.67 7.66 13.18
C ASP A 60 14.38 8.38 12.79
N SER A 61 13.69 8.96 13.78
CA SER A 61 12.44 9.71 13.58
C SER A 61 12.61 10.99 12.74
N GLU A 62 13.85 11.39 12.40
CA GLU A 62 14.08 12.51 11.49
C GLU A 62 13.92 12.09 10.02
N GLN A 63 14.04 10.80 9.71
CA GLN A 63 14.02 10.28 8.34
C GLN A 63 13.10 9.06 8.14
N ASN A 64 12.61 8.44 9.22
CA ASN A 64 11.72 7.29 9.17
C ASN A 64 10.30 7.66 9.62
N TRP A 65 9.72 8.65 8.93
CA TRP A 65 8.39 9.16 9.18
C TRP A 65 7.54 9.19 7.92
N ALA A 66 6.23 9.32 8.09
CA ALA A 66 5.30 9.58 7.01
C ALA A 66 4.21 10.55 7.48
N ASP A 67 3.81 11.47 6.61
CA ASP A 67 2.72 12.40 6.86
C ASP A 67 1.43 11.85 6.23
N LEU A 68 0.41 11.64 7.07
CA LEU A 68 -0.94 11.28 6.67
C LEU A 68 -1.78 12.55 6.48
N TYR A 69 -2.20 12.80 5.25
CA TYR A 69 -3.14 13.85 4.89
C TYR A 69 -4.54 13.23 4.85
N LEU A 70 -5.44 13.70 5.71
CA LEU A 70 -6.85 13.30 5.66
C LEU A 70 -7.67 14.38 4.96
N PRO A 71 -8.57 14.01 4.03
CA PRO A 71 -9.38 14.97 3.31
C PRO A 71 -10.40 15.63 4.25
N ALA A 72 -10.77 16.86 3.93
CA ALA A 72 -11.91 17.52 4.58
C ALA A 72 -13.22 16.77 4.29
N GLY A 73 -14.22 16.95 5.14
CA GLY A 73 -15.54 16.36 5.01
C GLY A 73 -15.79 15.17 5.95
N PRO A 74 -16.90 14.44 5.73
CA PRO A 74 -17.30 13.30 6.54
C PRO A 74 -16.22 12.20 6.53
N GLN A 75 -15.90 11.67 7.70
CA GLN A 75 -14.95 10.57 7.91
C GLN A 75 -15.75 9.28 8.13
N GLU A 76 -16.51 8.87 7.12
CA GLU A 76 -17.31 7.64 7.18
C GLU A 76 -16.38 6.42 7.14
N ILE A 77 -16.69 5.39 7.91
CA ILE A 77 -15.93 4.13 7.94
C ILE A 77 -15.84 3.57 6.51
N ASP A 78 -14.63 3.14 6.11
CA ASP A 78 -14.39 2.47 4.84
C ASP A 78 -14.92 3.26 3.62
N SER A 79 -14.65 4.57 3.60
CA SER A 79 -15.14 5.47 2.53
C SER A 79 -14.06 6.29 1.84
N ILE A 80 -12.87 6.40 2.44
CA ILE A 80 -11.80 7.29 1.96
C ILE A 80 -10.66 6.47 1.35
N PRO A 81 -10.44 6.53 0.02
CA PRO A 81 -9.34 5.80 -0.60
C PRO A 81 -7.98 6.31 -0.13
N LEU A 82 -7.08 5.38 0.19
CA LEU A 82 -5.71 5.67 0.58
C LEU A 82 -4.75 5.63 -0.62
N VAL A 83 -3.93 6.67 -0.74
CA VAL A 83 -2.79 6.73 -1.67
C VAL A 83 -1.48 6.83 -0.90
N VAL A 84 -0.55 5.91 -1.13
CA VAL A 84 0.81 6.05 -0.61
C VAL A 84 1.67 6.77 -1.65
N LEU A 85 2.35 7.85 -1.26
CA LEU A 85 3.28 8.57 -2.13
C LEU A 85 4.74 8.28 -1.74
N ILE A 86 5.56 8.00 -2.76
CA ILE A 86 7.00 7.78 -2.61
C ILE A 86 7.78 8.77 -3.47
N HIS A 87 8.48 9.70 -2.82
CA HIS A 87 9.20 10.75 -3.52
C HIS A 87 10.45 10.25 -4.26
N GLY A 88 10.84 11.01 -5.29
CA GLY A 88 12.06 10.80 -6.06
C GLY A 88 13.29 11.50 -5.47
N GLY A 89 14.32 11.70 -6.29
CA GLY A 89 15.58 12.35 -5.87
C GLY A 89 16.82 11.49 -6.06
N ALA A 90 16.80 10.53 -6.98
CA ALA A 90 17.92 9.64 -7.32
C ALA A 90 18.51 8.91 -6.08
N TRP A 91 17.64 8.61 -5.11
CA TRP A 91 17.98 8.05 -3.81
C TRP A 91 19.05 8.84 -3.05
N GLN A 92 19.22 10.15 -3.33
CA GLN A 92 20.16 11.03 -2.65
C GLN A 92 19.42 11.90 -1.62
N ASP A 93 20.11 12.27 -0.56
CA ASP A 93 19.64 13.08 0.59
C ASP A 93 19.37 14.57 0.30
N LYS A 94 19.19 14.95 -0.98
CA LYS A 94 18.96 16.34 -1.38
C LYS A 94 17.49 16.75 -1.44
N LEU A 95 16.61 15.79 -1.69
CA LEU A 95 15.16 15.96 -1.74
C LEU A 95 14.54 14.99 -0.74
N GLY A 96 13.50 15.43 -0.04
CA GLY A 96 12.71 14.61 0.87
C GLY A 96 11.27 14.49 0.41
N ALA A 97 10.42 13.95 1.30
CA ALA A 97 8.99 13.80 1.05
C ALA A 97 8.26 15.15 0.87
N ASP A 98 8.85 16.27 1.33
CA ASP A 98 8.33 17.63 1.21
C ASP A 98 8.07 18.08 -0.24
N VAL A 99 8.81 17.51 -1.20
CA VAL A 99 8.60 17.78 -2.64
C VAL A 99 7.22 17.34 -3.12
N PHE A 100 6.55 16.46 -2.37
CA PHE A 100 5.21 15.95 -2.65
C PHE A 100 4.11 16.61 -1.81
N ASP A 101 4.40 17.56 -0.92
CA ASP A 101 3.39 18.24 -0.10
C ASP A 101 2.25 18.84 -0.94
N GLY A 102 2.60 19.46 -2.07
CA GLY A 102 1.61 20.03 -2.99
C GLY A 102 0.72 18.97 -3.63
N LEU A 103 1.31 17.86 -4.09
CA LEU A 103 0.56 16.75 -4.68
C LEU A 103 -0.32 16.07 -3.63
N ALA A 104 0.18 15.85 -2.42
CA ALA A 104 -0.57 15.25 -1.33
C ALA A 104 -1.80 16.08 -0.97
N ARG A 105 -1.65 17.42 -0.86
CA ARG A 105 -2.80 18.32 -0.63
C ARG A 105 -3.78 18.31 -1.78
N GLU A 106 -3.32 18.33 -3.02
CA GLU A 106 -4.21 18.28 -4.19
C GLU A 106 -5.01 16.96 -4.28
N LEU A 107 -4.42 15.83 -3.87
CA LEU A 107 -5.15 14.55 -3.78
C LEU A 107 -6.11 14.53 -2.59
N ALA A 108 -5.72 15.12 -1.44
CA ALA A 108 -6.61 15.27 -0.29
C ALA A 108 -7.82 16.17 -0.59
N ASP A 109 -7.63 17.26 -1.32
CA ASP A 109 -8.72 18.12 -1.80
C ASP A 109 -9.68 17.39 -2.77
N ARG A 110 -9.26 16.22 -3.29
CA ARG A 110 -10.07 15.34 -4.15
C ARG A 110 -10.69 14.16 -3.39
N GLY A 111 -10.66 14.20 -2.06
CA GLY A 111 -11.32 13.20 -1.21
C GLY A 111 -10.51 11.94 -0.94
N MET A 112 -9.20 11.97 -1.17
CA MET A 112 -8.30 10.83 -0.92
C MET A 112 -7.51 11.06 0.37
N ALA A 113 -7.28 10.01 1.14
CA ALA A 113 -6.22 10.06 2.15
C ALA A 113 -4.87 9.86 1.47
N VAL A 114 -3.83 10.55 1.96
CA VAL A 114 -2.49 10.44 1.38
C VAL A 114 -1.48 10.11 2.46
N TYR A 115 -0.75 9.01 2.31
CA TYR A 115 0.37 8.64 3.16
C TYR A 115 1.69 8.92 2.45
N ASN A 116 2.27 10.09 2.72
CA ASN A 116 3.49 10.57 2.07
C ASN A 116 4.72 10.16 2.89
N ILE A 117 5.51 9.21 2.39
CA ILE A 117 6.58 8.57 3.17
C ILE A 117 7.94 9.26 2.95
N GLU A 118 8.69 9.45 4.03
CA GLU A 118 10.11 9.77 4.04
C GLU A 118 10.93 8.49 4.31
N TYR A 119 12.15 8.40 3.80
CA TYR A 119 13.00 7.21 3.97
C TYR A 119 14.47 7.56 3.84
N ARG A 120 15.39 6.92 4.57
CA ARG A 120 16.82 7.27 4.48
C ARG A 120 17.39 7.06 3.08
N ARG A 121 18.28 7.97 2.68
CA ARG A 121 18.86 8.05 1.33
C ARG A 121 20.38 7.99 1.36
N VAL A 122 20.99 7.76 0.21
CA VAL A 122 22.45 7.83 0.07
C VAL A 122 22.90 9.25 0.42
N GLY A 123 23.86 9.34 1.34
CA GLY A 123 24.32 10.61 1.94
C GLY A 123 23.87 10.78 3.39
N SER A 124 22.73 10.18 3.77
CA SER A 124 22.14 10.30 5.11
C SER A 124 21.90 8.96 5.82
N GLY A 125 22.73 7.96 5.51
CA GLY A 125 22.67 6.62 6.12
C GLY A 125 21.81 5.59 5.38
N GLY A 126 21.24 5.96 4.23
CA GLY A 126 20.55 5.07 3.30
C GLY A 126 21.48 4.35 2.31
N GLY A 127 20.94 3.95 1.17
CA GLY A 127 21.55 3.00 0.24
C GLY A 127 21.22 1.55 0.60
N TRP A 128 21.87 0.60 -0.06
CA TRP A 128 21.62 -0.81 0.17
C TRP A 128 22.10 -1.26 1.56
N PRO A 129 21.29 -2.00 2.34
CA PRO A 129 19.86 -2.32 2.13
C PRO A 129 18.91 -1.33 2.84
N THR A 130 19.45 -0.34 3.55
CA THR A 130 18.71 0.58 4.43
C THR A 130 17.55 1.29 3.75
N THR A 131 17.76 1.92 2.59
CA THR A 131 16.69 2.64 1.86
C THR A 131 15.50 1.73 1.55
N PHE A 132 15.78 0.53 1.03
CA PHE A 132 14.75 -0.45 0.68
C PHE A 132 14.02 -0.97 1.93
N ARG A 133 14.75 -1.17 3.04
CA ARG A 133 14.15 -1.56 4.32
C ARG A 133 13.27 -0.47 4.91
N ASP A 134 13.67 0.79 4.83
CA ASP A 134 12.87 1.90 5.36
C ASP A 134 11.56 2.06 4.58
N VAL A 135 11.62 2.01 3.25
CA VAL A 135 10.42 2.03 2.39
C VAL A 135 9.52 0.82 2.67
N ALA A 136 10.10 -0.37 2.82
CA ALA A 136 9.34 -1.57 3.18
C ALA A 136 8.62 -1.41 4.53
N ASN A 137 9.31 -0.90 5.54
CA ASN A 137 8.72 -0.65 6.86
C ASN A 137 7.62 0.42 6.80
N ALA A 138 7.80 1.49 6.02
CA ALA A 138 6.80 2.55 5.84
C ALA A 138 5.52 1.99 5.21
N LEU A 139 5.66 1.18 4.17
CA LEU A 139 4.54 0.51 3.51
C LEU A 139 3.84 -0.46 4.49
N ASP A 140 4.60 -1.30 5.19
CA ASP A 140 4.04 -2.28 6.13
C ASP A 140 3.33 -1.61 7.32
N HIS A 141 3.71 -0.38 7.66
CA HIS A 141 3.07 0.42 8.71
C HIS A 141 1.69 0.96 8.30
N VAL A 142 1.30 0.91 7.03
CA VAL A 142 -0.07 1.26 6.59
C VAL A 142 -1.13 0.45 7.34
N VAL A 143 -0.83 -0.80 7.71
CA VAL A 143 -1.73 -1.64 8.51
C VAL A 143 -2.01 -1.05 9.91
N GLU A 144 -1.04 -0.35 10.50
CA GLU A 144 -1.26 0.33 11.79
C GLU A 144 -1.98 1.67 11.62
N VAL A 145 -1.78 2.34 10.49
CA VAL A 145 -2.54 3.54 10.12
C VAL A 145 -4.02 3.19 9.93
N ASP A 146 -4.32 2.14 9.17
CA ASP A 146 -5.68 1.65 8.93
C ASP A 146 -6.45 1.34 10.23
N LYS A 147 -5.81 0.62 11.17
CA LYS A 147 -6.38 0.36 12.50
C LYS A 147 -6.75 1.63 13.28
N LYS A 148 -6.01 2.72 13.07
CA LYS A 148 -6.23 4.00 13.74
C LYS A 148 -7.27 4.87 13.01
N TYR A 149 -7.38 4.75 11.70
CA TYR A 149 -8.31 5.51 10.86
C TYR A 149 -9.22 4.56 10.08
N PRO A 150 -10.27 4.03 10.74
CA PRO A 150 -11.20 3.08 10.10
C PRO A 150 -12.00 3.70 8.93
N GLN A 151 -11.90 5.01 8.71
CA GLN A 151 -12.45 5.66 7.52
C GLN A 151 -11.69 5.36 6.22
N LEU A 152 -10.45 4.88 6.33
CA LEU A 152 -9.64 4.55 5.17
C LEU A 152 -10.15 3.26 4.52
N THR A 153 -10.21 3.25 3.20
CA THR A 153 -10.36 2.01 2.43
C THR A 153 -8.95 1.53 2.06
N VAL A 154 -8.62 0.32 2.51
CA VAL A 154 -7.34 -0.34 2.20
C VAL A 154 -7.54 -1.63 1.41
N ASP A 155 -8.63 -1.76 0.66
CA ASP A 155 -8.87 -2.92 -0.21
C ASP A 155 -8.35 -2.70 -1.65
N ASP A 156 -8.10 -1.44 -2.03
CA ASP A 156 -7.69 -1.00 -3.37
C ASP A 156 -6.46 -0.08 -3.31
N GLU A 157 -5.42 -0.52 -2.61
CA GLU A 157 -4.36 0.39 -2.19
C GLU A 157 -3.43 0.77 -3.35
N LEU A 158 -3.46 2.07 -3.66
CA LEU A 158 -2.66 2.67 -4.71
C LEU A 158 -1.34 3.21 -4.14
N VAL A 159 -0.22 2.74 -4.70
CA VAL A 159 1.09 3.36 -4.46
C VAL A 159 1.47 4.18 -5.69
N VAL A 160 1.88 5.42 -5.47
CA VAL A 160 2.37 6.33 -6.51
C VAL A 160 3.79 6.72 -6.17
N GLY A 161 4.67 6.71 -7.17
CA GLY A 161 6.02 7.21 -6.98
C GLY A 161 6.54 8.00 -8.16
N HIS A 162 7.56 8.83 -7.92
CA HIS A 162 8.29 9.54 -8.96
C HIS A 162 9.75 9.12 -9.04
N SER A 163 10.28 8.91 -10.24
CA SER A 163 11.71 8.62 -10.46
C SER A 163 12.17 7.44 -9.59
N ALA A 164 13.18 7.63 -8.73
CA ALA A 164 13.58 6.67 -7.71
C ALA A 164 12.40 6.11 -6.88
N GLY A 165 11.46 6.96 -6.48
CA GLY A 165 10.24 6.56 -5.77
C GLY A 165 9.28 5.75 -6.63
N ALA A 166 9.25 5.96 -7.96
CA ALA A 166 8.45 5.15 -8.87
C ALA A 166 8.99 3.72 -8.98
N GLN A 167 10.32 3.56 -9.00
CA GLN A 167 10.94 2.23 -8.91
C GLN A 167 10.56 1.55 -7.59
N LEU A 168 10.66 2.25 -6.46
CA LEU A 168 10.27 1.73 -5.14
C LEU A 168 8.77 1.36 -5.07
N ALA A 169 7.91 2.16 -5.70
CA ALA A 169 6.47 1.92 -5.77
C ALA A 169 6.13 0.64 -6.56
N VAL A 170 6.77 0.42 -7.70
CA VAL A 170 6.54 -0.82 -8.48
C VAL A 170 7.15 -2.02 -7.76
N TRP A 171 8.34 -1.88 -7.17
CA TRP A 171 8.94 -2.92 -6.33
C TRP A 171 8.06 -3.31 -5.14
N ALA A 172 7.34 -2.36 -4.53
CA ALA A 172 6.40 -2.63 -3.45
C ALA A 172 5.35 -3.70 -3.81
N GLY A 173 4.86 -3.69 -5.06
CA GLY A 173 3.90 -4.68 -5.56
C GLY A 173 4.47 -6.09 -5.68
N THR A 174 5.79 -6.25 -5.78
CA THR A 174 6.44 -7.55 -6.02
C THR A 174 7.06 -8.17 -4.76
N ARG A 175 7.12 -7.42 -3.65
CA ARG A 175 7.73 -7.81 -2.36
C ARG A 175 7.26 -9.16 -1.81
N HIS A 176 5.99 -9.51 -2.03
CA HIS A 176 5.39 -10.76 -1.54
C HIS A 176 5.90 -12.02 -2.27
N LYS A 177 6.60 -11.86 -3.40
CA LYS A 177 7.23 -12.96 -4.17
C LYS A 177 8.72 -13.12 -3.87
N LEU A 178 9.29 -12.21 -3.09
CA LEU A 178 10.69 -12.28 -2.67
C LEU A 178 10.92 -13.44 -1.71
N ARG A 179 12.14 -13.98 -1.70
CA ARG A 179 12.53 -15.01 -0.72
C ARG A 179 12.62 -14.41 0.68
N ASP A 180 12.40 -15.22 1.70
CA ASP A 180 12.36 -14.78 3.10
C ASP A 180 13.62 -14.07 3.61
N ASP A 181 14.78 -14.29 2.97
CA ASP A 181 16.06 -13.67 3.29
C ASP A 181 16.30 -12.33 2.57
N GLU A 182 15.43 -11.95 1.64
CA GLU A 182 15.56 -10.71 0.88
C GLU A 182 14.97 -9.50 1.61
N VAL A 183 15.51 -8.32 1.30
CA VAL A 183 15.06 -7.06 1.90
C VAL A 183 13.60 -6.80 1.53
N GLY A 184 12.78 -6.46 2.52
CA GLY A 184 11.36 -6.17 2.31
C GLY A 184 10.48 -7.40 2.01
N SER A 185 10.99 -8.63 2.11
CA SER A 185 10.14 -9.83 1.99
C SER A 185 9.06 -9.90 3.09
N ARG A 186 8.04 -10.75 2.88
CA ARG A 186 6.90 -10.96 3.79
C ARG A 186 6.19 -9.65 4.17
N PRO A 187 5.73 -8.86 3.17
CA PRO A 187 5.07 -7.59 3.43
C PRO A 187 3.78 -7.76 4.23
N ALA A 188 3.51 -6.83 5.15
CA ALA A 188 2.23 -6.74 5.83
C ALA A 188 1.18 -5.99 4.99
N PHE A 189 1.65 -5.10 4.12
CA PHE A 189 0.85 -4.31 3.18
C PHE A 189 1.22 -4.66 1.74
N ARG A 190 0.23 -4.86 0.87
CA ARG A 190 0.47 -5.19 -0.54
C ARG A 190 -0.33 -4.23 -1.42
N PRO A 191 0.32 -3.38 -2.22
CA PRO A 191 -0.45 -2.55 -3.14
C PRO A 191 -1.14 -3.43 -4.18
N THR A 192 -2.39 -3.11 -4.46
CA THR A 192 -3.17 -3.77 -5.52
C THR A 192 -2.91 -3.16 -6.88
N ARG A 193 -2.42 -1.91 -6.92
CA ARG A 193 -2.18 -1.14 -8.14
C ARG A 193 -1.09 -0.08 -7.95
N VAL A 194 -0.39 0.27 -9.03
CA VAL A 194 0.72 1.22 -8.98
C VAL A 194 0.65 2.25 -10.10
N VAL A 195 0.90 3.53 -9.77
CA VAL A 195 1.18 4.58 -10.75
C VAL A 195 2.66 4.97 -10.66
N SER A 196 3.40 4.75 -11.74
CA SER A 196 4.82 5.09 -11.84
C SER A 196 5.01 6.37 -12.65
N LEU A 197 5.49 7.44 -12.04
CA LEU A 197 5.83 8.70 -12.71
C LEU A 197 7.33 8.74 -13.05
N ALA A 198 7.69 8.54 -14.32
CA ALA A 198 9.07 8.59 -14.83
C ALA A 198 10.07 7.67 -14.09
N GLY A 199 9.67 6.44 -13.74
CA GLY A 199 10.50 5.50 -13.00
C GLY A 199 11.55 4.75 -13.82
N PRO A 200 12.75 4.48 -13.26
CA PRO A 200 13.73 3.56 -13.83
C PRO A 200 13.30 2.11 -13.52
N LEU A 201 12.31 1.63 -14.26
CA LEU A 201 11.69 0.31 -14.06
C LEU A 201 12.49 -0.86 -14.64
N ASP A 202 13.61 -0.58 -15.32
CA ASP A 202 14.65 -1.54 -15.71
C ASP A 202 15.99 -1.01 -15.21
N MET A 203 16.32 -1.33 -13.96
CA MET A 203 17.46 -0.76 -13.25
C MET A 203 18.78 -1.18 -13.87
N VAL A 204 18.87 -2.41 -14.40
CA VAL A 204 20.08 -2.87 -15.13
C VAL A 204 20.28 -2.04 -16.39
N TYR A 205 19.24 -1.88 -17.22
CA TYR A 205 19.32 -1.04 -18.42
C TYR A 205 19.74 0.39 -18.06
N ALA A 206 19.11 1.01 -17.06
CA ALA A 206 19.42 2.37 -16.66
C ALA A 206 20.87 2.51 -16.15
N ALA A 207 21.36 1.57 -15.34
CA ALA A 207 22.75 1.58 -14.86
C ALA A 207 23.77 1.44 -16.00
N GLU A 208 23.52 0.54 -16.96
CA GLU A 208 24.38 0.35 -18.14
C GLU A 208 24.33 1.52 -19.12
N HIS A 209 23.28 2.35 -19.06
CA HIS A 209 23.09 3.54 -19.89
C HIS A 209 23.40 4.85 -19.15
N GLY A 210 24.19 4.78 -18.07
CA GLY A 210 24.82 5.95 -17.46
C GLY A 210 24.15 6.46 -16.18
N ASP A 211 23.15 5.77 -15.64
CA ASP A 211 22.60 6.11 -14.32
C ASP A 211 23.49 5.57 -13.19
N HIS A 212 24.48 6.37 -12.81
CA HIS A 212 25.38 6.05 -11.71
C HIS A 212 24.71 6.10 -10.32
N HIS A 213 23.50 6.68 -10.19
CA HIS A 213 22.79 6.71 -8.92
C HIS A 213 22.26 5.32 -8.54
N ILE A 214 21.87 4.52 -9.53
CA ILE A 214 21.48 3.11 -9.34
C ILE A 214 22.67 2.29 -8.82
N VAL A 215 23.83 2.43 -9.46
CA VAL A 215 25.07 1.77 -9.02
C VAL A 215 25.41 2.14 -7.58
N ARG A 216 25.25 3.43 -7.23
CA ARG A 216 25.56 3.94 -5.90
C ARG A 216 24.57 3.45 -4.83
N VAL A 217 23.26 3.49 -5.10
CA VAL A 217 22.24 3.06 -4.13
C VAL A 217 22.30 1.55 -3.89
N LEU A 218 22.57 0.75 -4.93
CA LEU A 218 22.72 -0.70 -4.79
C LEU A 218 24.11 -1.12 -4.30
N GLY A 219 25.06 -0.19 -4.22
CA GLY A 219 26.43 -0.45 -3.77
C GLY A 219 27.24 -1.34 -4.71
N GLY A 220 26.99 -1.26 -6.01
CA GLY A 220 27.68 -1.99 -7.07
C GLY A 220 26.93 -1.96 -8.40
N SER A 221 27.64 -2.25 -9.49
CA SER A 221 27.09 -2.41 -10.84
C SER A 221 26.31 -3.74 -10.97
N PRO A 222 25.51 -3.92 -12.05
CA PRO A 222 24.77 -5.17 -12.28
C PRO A 222 25.64 -6.43 -12.23
N THR A 223 26.91 -6.33 -12.65
CA THR A 223 27.85 -7.47 -12.64
C THR A 223 28.50 -7.70 -11.28
N GLU A 224 28.64 -6.66 -10.45
CA GLU A 224 29.25 -6.76 -9.11
C GLU A 224 28.25 -7.25 -8.06
N VAL A 225 26.98 -6.84 -8.15
CA VAL A 225 25.94 -7.17 -7.17
C VAL A 225 24.64 -7.67 -7.81
N PRO A 226 24.70 -8.68 -8.71
CA PRO A 226 23.53 -9.13 -9.50
C PRO A 226 22.33 -9.54 -8.64
N ALA A 227 22.57 -10.16 -7.48
CA ALA A 227 21.51 -10.56 -6.57
C ALA A 227 20.72 -9.37 -5.99
N ARG A 228 21.34 -8.18 -5.85
CA ARG A 228 20.65 -6.98 -5.37
C ARG A 228 19.72 -6.43 -6.44
N TYR A 229 20.18 -6.38 -7.70
CA TYR A 229 19.33 -5.99 -8.83
C TYR A 229 18.15 -6.94 -8.97
N ALA A 230 18.38 -8.26 -8.97
CA ALA A 230 17.29 -9.24 -9.04
C ALA A 230 16.24 -9.08 -7.92
N SER A 231 16.64 -8.58 -6.75
CA SER A 231 15.76 -8.39 -5.59
C SER A 231 14.84 -7.17 -5.71
N VAL A 232 15.31 -6.08 -6.32
CA VAL A 232 14.58 -4.78 -6.29
C VAL A 232 14.30 -4.17 -7.66
N ASP A 233 14.85 -4.71 -8.74
CA ASP A 233 14.62 -4.25 -10.11
C ASP A 233 13.23 -4.70 -10.61
N PRO A 234 12.27 -3.78 -10.84
CA PRO A 234 10.90 -4.14 -11.19
C PRO A 234 10.77 -5.09 -12.38
N ILE A 235 11.58 -4.91 -13.43
CA ILE A 235 11.50 -5.76 -14.63
C ILE A 235 11.96 -7.20 -14.36
N GLN A 236 12.75 -7.43 -13.31
CA GLN A 236 13.28 -8.76 -12.95
C GLN A 236 12.39 -9.53 -11.99
N ASN A 237 11.51 -8.85 -11.25
CA ASN A 237 10.63 -9.47 -10.25
C ASN A 237 9.14 -9.22 -10.53
N ILE A 238 8.77 -9.06 -11.80
CA ILE A 238 7.41 -8.79 -12.27
C ILE A 238 6.36 -9.65 -11.55
N ASP A 239 5.30 -8.98 -11.12
CA ASP A 239 4.05 -9.64 -10.77
C ASP A 239 2.93 -9.26 -11.76
N PRO A 240 2.47 -10.19 -12.62
CA PRO A 240 1.47 -9.87 -13.64
C PRO A 240 0.08 -9.54 -13.04
N GLU A 241 -0.17 -9.89 -11.78
CA GLU A 241 -1.44 -9.65 -11.09
C GLU A 241 -1.63 -8.19 -10.69
N VAL A 242 -0.54 -7.47 -10.38
CA VAL A 242 -0.55 -6.06 -9.94
C VAL A 242 -0.51 -5.12 -11.15
N PRO A 243 -1.59 -4.36 -11.44
CA PRO A 243 -1.61 -3.45 -12.58
C PRO A 243 -0.68 -2.26 -12.37
N VAL A 244 0.06 -1.89 -13.43
CA VAL A 244 0.97 -0.74 -13.41
C VAL A 244 0.65 0.25 -14.52
N LEU A 245 0.30 1.47 -14.15
CA LEU A 245 0.19 2.60 -15.07
C LEU A 245 1.46 3.46 -15.00
N ALA A 246 2.29 3.41 -16.04
CA ALA A 246 3.49 4.22 -16.14
C ALA A 246 3.21 5.51 -16.92
N LEU A 247 3.42 6.67 -16.31
CA LEU A 247 3.41 7.97 -17.00
C LEU A 247 4.84 8.42 -17.21
N HIS A 248 5.18 8.89 -18.42
CA HIS A 248 6.55 9.28 -18.73
C HIS A 248 6.59 10.48 -19.68
N GLY A 249 7.40 11.49 -19.37
CA GLY A 249 7.59 12.66 -20.24
C GLY A 249 8.32 12.31 -21.54
N THR A 250 7.87 12.84 -22.69
CA THR A 250 8.55 12.57 -23.97
C THR A 250 9.90 13.27 -24.12
N ARG A 251 10.21 14.22 -23.24
CA ARG A 251 11.48 14.98 -23.21
C ARG A 251 12.29 14.66 -21.95
N ASP A 252 12.03 13.54 -21.30
CA ASP A 252 12.84 13.08 -20.17
C ASP A 252 14.23 12.67 -20.65
N THR A 253 15.25 13.31 -20.08
CA THR A 253 16.67 13.04 -20.35
C THR A 253 17.42 12.58 -19.09
N VAL A 254 16.71 12.42 -17.96
CA VAL A 254 17.29 11.93 -16.70
C VAL A 254 17.01 10.44 -16.58
N VAL A 255 15.74 10.04 -16.74
CA VAL A 255 15.35 8.64 -16.87
C VAL A 255 14.83 8.45 -18.29
N SER A 256 15.46 7.56 -19.05
CA SER A 256 15.00 7.30 -20.41
C SER A 256 13.57 6.75 -20.42
N PRO A 257 12.65 7.27 -21.28
CA PRO A 257 11.32 6.71 -21.48
C PRO A 257 11.30 5.24 -21.86
N GLU A 258 12.42 4.71 -22.37
CA GLU A 258 12.58 3.29 -22.64
C GLU A 258 12.43 2.43 -21.37
N ASN A 259 12.73 2.94 -20.17
CA ASN A 259 12.48 2.21 -18.92
C ASN A 259 11.00 1.81 -18.79
N SER A 260 10.09 2.77 -18.96
CA SER A 260 8.65 2.50 -18.86
C SER A 260 8.16 1.61 -20.00
N LYS A 261 8.64 1.83 -21.23
CA LYS A 261 8.24 0.99 -22.38
C LYS A 261 8.70 -0.46 -22.23
N ARG A 262 9.95 -0.68 -21.81
CA ARG A 262 10.54 -2.01 -21.60
C ARG A 262 9.81 -2.77 -20.51
N TYR A 263 9.56 -2.12 -19.37
CA TYR A 263 8.78 -2.71 -18.29
C TYR A 263 7.37 -3.10 -18.73
N VAL A 264 6.62 -2.19 -19.35
CA VAL A 264 5.25 -2.48 -19.84
C VAL A 264 5.24 -3.62 -20.86
N ALA A 265 6.21 -3.65 -21.79
CA ALA A 265 6.33 -4.74 -22.74
C ALA A 265 6.61 -6.08 -22.05
N ALA A 266 7.48 -6.11 -21.04
CA ALA A 266 7.80 -7.32 -20.28
C ALA A 266 6.60 -7.82 -19.47
N VAL A 267 5.84 -6.93 -18.82
CA VAL A 267 4.61 -7.31 -18.09
C VAL A 267 3.57 -7.88 -19.05
N LYS A 268 3.33 -7.23 -20.20
CA LYS A 268 2.39 -7.75 -21.21
C LYS A 268 2.83 -9.10 -21.78
N GLN A 269 4.13 -9.35 -21.95
CA GLN A 269 4.65 -10.65 -22.38
C GLN A 269 4.40 -11.77 -21.37
N GLN A 270 4.28 -11.44 -20.08
CA GLN A 270 3.92 -12.38 -19.02
C GLN A 270 2.40 -12.49 -18.82
N GLY A 271 1.59 -11.86 -19.68
CA GLY A 271 0.13 -11.85 -19.56
C GLY A 271 -0.41 -10.92 -18.47
N GLY A 272 0.44 -10.03 -17.92
CA GLY A 272 0.04 -9.08 -16.90
C GLY A 272 -0.56 -7.78 -17.45
N ARG A 273 -1.06 -6.95 -16.53
CA ARG A 273 -1.71 -5.68 -16.82
C ARG A 273 -0.75 -4.51 -16.62
N ALA A 274 -0.32 -3.87 -17.71
CA ALA A 274 0.44 -2.64 -17.62
C ALA A 274 0.23 -1.74 -18.83
N ALA A 275 0.29 -0.43 -18.64
CA ALA A 275 0.19 0.55 -19.71
C ALA A 275 1.23 1.65 -19.52
N VAL A 276 1.69 2.23 -20.64
CA VAL A 276 2.55 3.42 -20.63
C VAL A 276 1.82 4.57 -21.31
N LYS A 277 1.72 5.69 -20.62
CA LYS A 277 1.22 6.95 -21.15
C LYS A 277 2.35 7.94 -21.30
N MET A 278 2.66 8.30 -22.55
CA MET A 278 3.65 9.31 -22.87
C MET A 278 3.05 10.71 -22.76
N LEU A 279 3.60 11.54 -21.88
CA LEU A 279 3.18 12.92 -21.67
C LEU A 279 3.99 13.85 -22.57
N ALA A 280 3.35 14.37 -23.61
CA ALA A 280 4.01 15.18 -24.61
C ALA A 280 4.60 16.46 -23.98
N GLY A 281 5.89 16.69 -24.21
CA GLY A 281 6.58 17.92 -23.81
C GLY A 281 7.10 17.94 -22.38
N ASP A 282 6.67 17.02 -21.51
CA ASP A 282 7.22 16.92 -20.17
C ASP A 282 8.65 16.38 -20.15
N ASN A 283 9.45 16.93 -19.22
CA ASN A 283 10.75 16.42 -18.82
C ASN A 283 10.65 15.70 -17.46
N HIS A 284 11.80 15.27 -16.93
CA HIS A 284 11.86 14.46 -15.71
C HIS A 284 11.20 15.09 -14.49
N THR A 285 11.32 16.40 -14.31
CA THR A 285 10.82 17.10 -13.13
C THR A 285 9.48 17.78 -13.39
N SER A 286 9.16 18.11 -14.64
CA SER A 286 7.89 18.75 -14.96
C SER A 286 6.70 17.81 -14.79
N ILE A 287 6.86 16.50 -14.94
CA ILE A 287 5.78 15.51 -14.76
C ILE A 287 5.10 15.57 -13.37
N VAL A 288 5.82 16.01 -12.33
CA VAL A 288 5.28 16.20 -10.97
C VAL A 288 5.08 17.67 -10.60
N SER A 289 5.28 18.58 -11.56
CA SER A 289 5.15 20.01 -11.35
C SER A 289 3.72 20.46 -11.63
N THR A 290 3.14 21.21 -10.70
CA THR A 290 1.83 21.89 -10.88
C THR A 290 1.80 22.85 -12.07
N ARG A 291 2.98 23.26 -12.57
CA ARG A 291 3.14 24.11 -13.77
C ARG A 291 3.18 23.33 -15.09
N SER A 292 3.17 22.00 -15.07
CA SER A 292 3.14 21.22 -16.30
C SER A 292 1.78 21.36 -17.00
N PRO A 293 1.75 21.48 -18.34
CA PRO A 293 0.50 21.42 -19.09
C PRO A 293 -0.22 20.06 -18.93
N ASN A 294 0.48 19.00 -18.51
CA ASN A 294 -0.09 17.68 -18.26
C ASN A 294 -0.39 17.42 -16.77
N HIS A 295 -0.26 18.41 -15.88
CA HIS A 295 -0.55 18.24 -14.44
C HIS A 295 -1.94 17.65 -14.18
N ALA A 296 -2.97 18.19 -14.85
CA ALA A 296 -4.34 17.69 -14.75
C ALA A 296 -4.47 16.24 -15.24
N GLU A 297 -3.64 15.81 -16.19
CA GLU A 297 -3.62 14.43 -16.68
C GLU A 297 -2.99 13.48 -15.66
N VAL A 298 -1.91 13.90 -14.99
CA VAL A 298 -1.28 13.14 -13.91
C VAL A 298 -2.23 12.94 -12.75
N LEU A 299 -2.90 14.01 -12.30
CA LEU A 299 -3.92 13.90 -11.25
C LEU A 299 -5.07 12.97 -11.67
N ARG A 300 -5.57 13.11 -12.90
CA ARG A 300 -6.64 12.24 -13.41
C ARG A 300 -6.19 10.78 -13.44
N ALA A 301 -4.96 10.50 -13.85
CA ALA A 301 -4.43 9.15 -13.85
C ALA A 301 -4.39 8.55 -12.44
N ILE A 302 -3.94 9.32 -11.43
CA ILE A 302 -3.93 8.87 -10.03
C ILE A 302 -5.35 8.64 -9.52
N THR A 303 -6.25 9.62 -9.66
CA THR A 303 -7.62 9.51 -9.13
C THR A 303 -8.41 8.41 -9.82
N SER A 304 -8.33 8.31 -11.16
CA SER A 304 -9.03 7.25 -11.90
C SER A 304 -8.48 5.88 -11.55
N THR A 305 -7.15 5.72 -11.46
CA THR A 305 -6.55 4.44 -11.06
C THR A 305 -7.03 4.01 -9.69
N SER A 306 -7.19 4.93 -8.75
CA SER A 306 -7.70 4.63 -7.39
C SER A 306 -9.19 4.27 -7.35
N GLN A 307 -9.99 4.73 -8.31
CA GLN A 307 -11.45 4.57 -8.29
C GLN A 307 -11.97 3.49 -9.25
N THR A 308 -11.12 3.00 -10.15
CA THR A 308 -11.50 1.99 -11.15
C THR A 308 -11.51 0.61 -10.52
N ASP A 309 -12.47 -0.24 -10.86
CA ASP A 309 -12.44 -1.65 -10.48
C ASP A 309 -11.13 -2.33 -10.98
N LEU A 310 -10.56 -3.25 -10.20
CA LEU A 310 -9.34 -3.95 -10.60
C LEU A 310 -9.52 -4.68 -11.95
N ASP A 311 -10.69 -5.26 -12.21
CA ASP A 311 -10.97 -6.02 -13.43
C ASP A 311 -11.06 -5.12 -14.67
N ASP A 312 -11.42 -3.84 -14.49
CA ASP A 312 -11.52 -2.83 -15.56
C ASP A 312 -10.21 -2.04 -15.76
N LEU A 313 -9.22 -2.23 -14.88
CA LEU A 313 -7.98 -1.46 -14.92
C LEU A 313 -7.05 -1.94 -16.06
N LEU A 314 -6.73 -1.02 -16.99
CA LEU A 314 -5.81 -1.21 -18.12
C LEU A 314 -6.26 -2.25 -19.17
N THR A 315 -7.57 -2.39 -19.37
CA THR A 315 -8.17 -3.31 -20.35
C THR A 315 -7.95 -2.93 -21.84
N GLU A 316 -7.13 -1.91 -22.14
CA GLU A 316 -6.73 -1.50 -23.51
C GLU A 316 -5.19 -1.34 -23.65
#